data_AF-A0A803KSC5-F1
#
_entry.id   AF-A0A803KSC5-F1
#
_cell.length_a   1.000
_cell.length_b   1.000
_cell.length_c   1.000
_cell.angle_alpha   90.00
_cell.angle_beta   90.00
_cell.angle_gamma   90.00
#
_symmetry.space_group_name_H-M   'P 1'
#
loop_
_entity.id
_entity.type
_entity.pdbx_description
1 polymer ?
#
loop_
_entity_poly.entity_id
_entity_poly.type
_entity_poly.pdbx_seq_one_letter_code
_entity_poly.pdbx_strand_id
1 'polypeptide(L)'
;MTKANLFKPTYPKSKEKLIGSMAIFFQQGTYHAQIRKLVQASLSLDSIKSRISKIEAIAKSTLDSWADGREVHVFHELKKFTFDIAVLSIFGELDNYYNEELKENYITLDKGYNSFPTMIPGTSYFKSVKARRRLGQIIREIMNERREKRLATNDLLGCLLNFNEDKKPLSDDQIIDNVIGVLFAAQDTAASMMTWILKYITDYHNLLQDIQSEQMAIYKANDNGKRPLTWTQIKEMTVTHKVMLESLRMASIISFTYREAVEDVVYDGK
;
A
#
# COMPACT_ATOMS: atom_id res chain seq x y z
N MET A 1 11.97 -25.19 16.55
CA MET A 1 10.58 -25.07 16.04
C MET A 1 10.03 -23.73 16.49
N THR A 2 9.42 -22.95 15.60
CA THR A 2 8.75 -21.71 15.98
C THR A 2 7.45 -22.04 16.72
N LYS A 3 7.22 -21.47 17.92
CA LYS A 3 5.96 -21.60 18.68
C LYS A 3 4.87 -20.65 18.15
N ALA A 4 4.83 -20.45 16.83
CA ALA A 4 3.98 -19.42 16.20
C ALA A 4 2.49 -19.75 16.31
N ASN A 5 2.14 -21.03 16.42
CA ASN A 5 0.77 -21.51 16.62
C ASN A 5 0.17 -21.11 17.98
N LEU A 6 0.99 -20.65 18.93
CA LEU A 6 0.53 -20.20 20.25
C LEU A 6 -0.07 -18.79 20.23
N PHE A 7 0.06 -18.08 19.11
CA PHE A 7 -0.38 -16.70 18.98
C PHE A 7 -1.17 -16.49 17.70
N LYS A 8 -2.25 -15.72 17.79
CA LYS A 8 -3.01 -15.27 16.64
C LYS A 8 -2.93 -13.75 16.47
N PRO A 9 -2.99 -13.22 15.24
CA PRO A 9 -3.23 -11.79 15.01
C PRO A 9 -4.51 -11.35 15.74
N THR A 10 -4.46 -10.19 16.39
CA THR A 10 -5.63 -9.58 17.04
C THR A 10 -5.62 -8.10 16.76
N TYR A 11 -6.78 -7.45 16.65
CA TYR A 11 -6.89 -6.02 16.41
C TYR A 11 -8.15 -5.49 17.09
N PRO A 12 -8.20 -4.19 17.45
CA PRO A 12 -9.43 -3.56 17.88
C PRO A 12 -10.56 -3.77 16.85
N LYS A 13 -11.73 -4.21 17.32
CA LYS A 13 -12.93 -4.41 16.47
C LYS A 13 -13.30 -3.19 15.63
N SER A 14 -12.97 -1.99 16.13
CA SER A 14 -13.18 -0.74 15.41
C SER A 14 -12.39 -0.66 14.10
N LYS A 15 -11.15 -1.17 14.10
CA LYS A 15 -10.26 -1.22 12.94
C LYS A 15 -10.70 -2.30 11.95
N GLU A 16 -11.07 -3.47 12.48
CA GLU A 16 -11.65 -4.56 11.69
C GLU A 16 -12.90 -4.10 10.94
N LYS A 17 -13.80 -3.35 11.60
CA LYS A 17 -15.01 -2.81 10.97
C LYS A 17 -14.74 -1.78 9.88
N LEU A 18 -13.69 -0.97 9.99
CA LEU A 18 -13.36 0.07 9.01
C LEU A 18 -12.64 -0.51 7.79
N ILE A 19 -11.78 -1.51 7.97
CA ILE A 19 -11.07 -2.14 6.85
C ILE A 19 -11.95 -3.21 6.20
N GLY A 20 -12.54 -4.09 7.01
CA GLY A 20 -13.35 -5.23 6.60
C GLY A 20 -12.84 -6.51 7.25
N SER A 21 -13.73 -7.32 7.82
CA SER A 21 -13.36 -8.52 8.56
C SER A 21 -12.70 -9.57 7.68
N MET A 22 -12.95 -9.59 6.37
CA MET A 22 -12.33 -10.54 5.43
C MET A 22 -10.96 -10.09 4.92
N ALA A 23 -10.48 -8.92 5.32
CA ALA A 23 -9.16 -8.45 4.92
C ALA A 23 -8.06 -9.35 5.50
N ILE A 24 -6.99 -9.55 4.72
CA ILE A 24 -5.87 -10.43 5.03
C ILE A 24 -5.33 -10.28 6.47
N PHE A 25 -5.32 -9.07 7.03
CA PHE A 25 -4.77 -8.79 8.37
C PHE A 25 -5.50 -9.50 9.51
N PHE A 26 -6.80 -9.74 9.36
CA PHE A 26 -7.66 -10.28 10.42
C PHE A 26 -7.88 -11.79 10.28
N GLN A 27 -7.31 -12.39 9.24
CA GLN A 27 -7.61 -13.74 8.83
C GLN A 27 -6.44 -14.68 9.10
N GLN A 28 -6.74 -15.97 9.22
CA GLN A 28 -5.79 -17.02 9.55
C GLN A 28 -6.01 -18.27 8.71
N GLY A 29 -5.10 -19.24 8.86
CA GLY A 29 -5.23 -20.56 8.23
C GLY A 29 -5.23 -20.51 6.70
N THR A 30 -6.04 -21.37 6.10
CA THR A 30 -6.10 -21.58 4.64
C THR A 30 -6.54 -20.33 3.90
N TYR A 31 -7.56 -19.63 4.39
CA TYR A 31 -8.04 -18.39 3.76
C TYR A 31 -6.96 -17.31 3.73
N HIS A 32 -6.26 -17.09 4.85
CA HIS A 32 -5.12 -16.16 4.87
C HIS A 32 -4.02 -16.57 3.89
N ALA A 33 -3.67 -17.86 3.83
CA ALA A 33 -2.65 -18.35 2.90
C ALA A 33 -3.05 -18.13 1.43
N GLN A 34 -4.33 -18.34 1.08
CA GLN A 34 -4.88 -18.10 -0.25
C GLN A 34 -4.79 -16.61 -0.62
N ILE A 35 -5.31 -15.72 0.20
CA ILE A 35 -5.27 -14.28 -0.06
C ILE A 35 -3.81 -13.79 -0.13
N ARG A 36 -2.94 -14.25 0.77
CA ARG A 36 -1.51 -13.91 0.74
C ARG A 36 -0.88 -14.29 -0.60
N LYS A 37 -1.16 -15.49 -1.12
CA LYS A 37 -0.66 -15.95 -2.42
C LYS A 37 -1.15 -15.03 -3.55
N LEU A 38 -2.40 -14.60 -3.53
CA LEU A 38 -2.97 -13.70 -4.54
C LEU A 38 -2.35 -12.31 -4.49
N VAL A 39 -2.18 -11.75 -3.30
CA VAL A 39 -1.49 -10.46 -3.11
C VAL A 39 -0.05 -10.57 -3.62
N GLN A 40 0.68 -11.64 -3.26
CA GLN A 40 2.04 -11.87 -3.75
C GLN A 40 2.11 -12.03 -5.28
N ALA A 41 1.13 -12.69 -5.91
CA ALA A 41 1.07 -12.83 -7.37
C ALA A 41 0.94 -11.47 -8.08
N SER A 42 0.12 -10.56 -7.52
CA SER A 42 -0.02 -9.19 -8.05
C SER A 42 1.27 -8.36 -7.93
N LEU A 43 2.16 -8.73 -7.00
CA LEU A 43 3.46 -8.12 -6.75
C LEU A 43 4.63 -8.99 -7.26
N SER A 44 4.36 -9.87 -8.22
CA SER A 44 5.41 -10.67 -8.87
C SER A 44 6.46 -9.77 -9.53
N LEU A 45 7.64 -10.33 -9.78
CA LEU A 45 8.72 -9.61 -10.45
C LEU A 45 8.28 -9.02 -11.81
N ASP A 46 7.52 -9.77 -12.59
CA ASP A 46 7.04 -9.32 -13.90
C ASP A 46 5.96 -8.23 -13.76
N SER A 47 5.08 -8.35 -12.77
CA SER A 47 4.11 -7.30 -12.42
C SER A 47 4.82 -6.02 -11.96
N ILE A 48 5.90 -6.10 -11.19
CA ILE A 48 6.68 -4.92 -10.77
C ILE A 48 7.37 -4.29 -11.99
N LYS A 49 8.07 -5.09 -12.80
CA LYS A 49 8.80 -4.62 -14.00
C LYS A 49 7.89 -3.86 -14.97
N SER A 50 6.70 -4.40 -15.23
CA SER A 50 5.72 -3.77 -16.13
C SER A 50 5.16 -2.43 -15.62
N ARG A 51 5.34 -2.12 -14.33
CA ARG A 51 4.83 -0.88 -13.69
C ARG A 51 5.89 0.20 -13.50
N ILE A 52 7.18 -0.10 -13.69
CA ILE A 52 8.29 0.83 -13.41
C ILE A 52 8.08 2.19 -14.10
N SER A 53 7.80 2.19 -15.41
CA SER A 53 7.61 3.44 -16.17
C SER A 53 6.41 4.25 -15.68
N LYS A 54 5.35 3.58 -15.23
CA LYS A 54 4.15 4.24 -14.68
C LYS A 54 4.41 4.82 -13.30
N ILE A 55 5.12 4.10 -12.44
CA ILE A 55 5.55 4.61 -11.12
C ILE A 55 6.48 5.81 -11.31
N GLU A 56 7.41 5.74 -12.27
CA GLU A 56 8.29 6.85 -12.63
C GLU A 56 7.49 8.06 -13.13
N ALA A 57 6.48 7.86 -13.97
CA ALA A 57 5.62 8.95 -14.45
C ALA A 57 4.86 9.63 -13.31
N ILE A 58 4.29 8.85 -12.37
CA ILE A 58 3.62 9.39 -11.18
C ILE A 58 4.62 10.16 -10.31
N ALA A 59 5.85 9.66 -10.14
CA ALA A 59 6.90 10.33 -9.37
C ALA A 59 7.31 11.66 -10.01
N LYS A 60 7.53 11.70 -11.32
CA LYS A 60 7.83 12.93 -12.08
C LYS A 60 6.71 13.95 -11.94
N SER A 61 5.47 13.54 -12.21
CA SER A 61 4.30 14.42 -12.07
C SER A 61 4.14 14.98 -10.65
N THR A 62 4.44 14.16 -9.63
CA THR A 62 4.44 14.59 -8.23
C THR A 62 5.50 15.67 -7.98
N LEU A 63 6.74 15.44 -8.41
CA LEU A 63 7.85 16.38 -8.25
C LEU A 63 7.61 17.69 -9.03
N ASP A 64 7.07 17.60 -10.25
CA ASP A 64 6.72 18.77 -11.07
C ASP A 64 5.66 19.64 -10.39
N SER A 65 4.74 19.04 -9.64
CA SER A 65 3.72 19.77 -8.86
C SER A 65 4.29 20.56 -7.67
N TRP A 66 5.56 20.34 -7.32
CA TRP A 66 6.30 21.04 -6.27
C TRP A 66 7.34 22.03 -6.83
N ALA A 67 7.45 22.15 -8.16
CA ALA A 67 8.53 22.90 -8.82
C ALA A 67 8.39 24.43 -8.74
N ASP A 68 7.25 24.95 -8.27
CA ASP A 68 6.97 26.38 -8.11
C ASP A 68 7.67 27.01 -6.89
N GLY A 69 8.47 26.24 -6.14
CA GLY A 69 9.26 26.72 -5.01
C GLY A 69 8.46 26.95 -3.73
N ARG A 70 7.19 26.53 -3.68
CA ARG A 70 6.37 26.64 -2.47
C ARG A 70 6.82 25.63 -1.40
N GLU A 71 6.59 25.99 -0.14
CA GLU A 71 6.71 25.04 0.95
C GLU A 71 5.62 23.97 0.86
N VAL A 72 6.00 22.71 1.03
CA VAL A 72 5.08 21.57 1.00
C VAL A 72 5.20 20.71 2.25
N HIS A 73 4.06 20.20 2.71
CA HIS A 73 4.03 19.19 3.76
C HIS A 73 4.39 17.82 3.15
N VAL A 74 5.68 17.50 3.11
CA VAL A 74 6.26 16.30 2.48
C VAL A 74 5.48 15.02 2.79
N PHE A 75 5.13 14.75 4.06
CA PHE A 75 4.36 13.57 4.43
C PHE A 75 2.97 13.52 3.77
N HIS A 76 2.26 14.64 3.70
CA HIS A 76 0.95 14.71 3.05
C HIS A 76 1.05 14.51 1.54
N GLU A 77 2.06 15.09 0.90
CA GLU A 77 2.27 14.91 -0.53
C GLU A 77 2.69 13.47 -0.86
N LEU A 78 3.56 12.86 -0.05
CA LEU A 78 3.93 11.45 -0.18
C LEU A 78 2.77 10.49 0.09
N LYS A 79 1.80 10.86 0.94
CA LYS A 79 0.54 10.10 1.09
C LYS A 79 -0.30 10.12 -0.19
N LYS A 80 -0.33 11.23 -0.94
CA LYS A 80 -1.00 11.28 -2.25
C LYS A 80 -0.27 10.40 -3.26
N PHE A 81 1.05 10.56 -3.36
CA PHE A 81 1.90 9.78 -4.25
C PHE A 81 1.76 8.25 -4.03
N THR A 82 1.82 7.80 -2.78
CA THR A 82 1.69 6.38 -2.44
C THR A 82 0.28 5.84 -2.63
N PHE A 83 -0.75 6.68 -2.45
CA PHE A 83 -2.12 6.32 -2.79
C PHE A 83 -2.26 6.06 -4.28
N ASP A 84 -1.73 6.95 -5.12
CA ASP A 84 -1.81 6.82 -6.58
C ASP A 84 -1.05 5.55 -7.05
N ILE A 85 0.08 5.21 -6.43
CA ILE A 85 0.79 3.93 -6.66
C ILE A 85 -0.03 2.72 -6.19
N ALA A 86 -0.70 2.81 -5.04
CA ALA A 86 -1.53 1.72 -4.52
C ALA A 86 -2.71 1.46 -5.46
N VAL A 87 -3.39 2.52 -5.93
CA VAL A 87 -4.47 2.44 -6.91
C VAL A 87 -3.96 1.81 -8.21
N LEU A 88 -2.83 2.28 -8.75
CA LEU A 88 -2.22 1.66 -9.93
C LEU A 88 -1.93 0.17 -9.71
N SER A 89 -1.40 -0.20 -8.56
CA SER A 89 -1.04 -1.59 -8.23
C SER A 89 -2.28 -2.50 -8.13
N ILE A 90 -3.38 -1.95 -7.61
CA ILE A 90 -4.60 -2.70 -7.36
C ILE A 90 -5.49 -2.79 -8.60
N PHE A 91 -5.68 -1.67 -9.28
CA PHE A 91 -6.64 -1.49 -10.36
C PHE A 91 -6.00 -1.28 -11.74
N GLY A 92 -4.67 -1.28 -11.85
CA GLY A 92 -4.02 -0.96 -13.12
C GLY A 92 -4.34 0.47 -13.56
N GLU A 93 -4.60 0.65 -14.84
CA GLU A 93 -5.14 1.92 -15.35
C GLU A 93 -6.63 2.00 -15.05
N LEU A 94 -7.01 3.08 -14.38
CA LEU A 94 -8.38 3.32 -13.93
C LEU A 94 -8.81 4.72 -14.39
N ASP A 95 -10.08 4.85 -14.76
CA ASP A 95 -10.66 6.13 -15.15
C ASP A 95 -10.52 7.18 -14.04
N ASN A 96 -10.29 8.44 -14.44
CA ASN A 96 -10.03 9.53 -13.51
C ASN A 96 -11.16 9.71 -12.49
N TYR A 97 -12.41 9.51 -12.92
CA TYR A 97 -13.59 9.56 -12.06
C TYR A 97 -13.48 8.59 -10.86
N TYR A 98 -13.14 7.32 -11.10
CA TYR A 98 -12.99 6.36 -10.00
C TYR A 98 -11.77 6.66 -9.13
N ASN A 99 -10.67 7.16 -9.71
CA ASN A 99 -9.49 7.57 -8.94
C ASN A 99 -9.85 8.66 -7.92
N GLU A 100 -10.58 9.69 -8.34
CA GLU A 100 -11.01 10.79 -7.48
C GLU A 100 -11.98 10.30 -6.39
N GLU A 101 -13.01 9.54 -6.76
CA GLU A 101 -13.98 8.97 -5.81
C GLU A 101 -13.30 8.06 -4.76
N LEU A 102 -12.35 7.22 -5.18
CA LEU A 102 -11.57 6.38 -4.27
C LEU A 102 -10.74 7.25 -3.31
N LYS A 103 -10.07 8.29 -3.83
CA LYS A 103 -9.18 9.18 -3.05
C LYS A 103 -9.95 9.94 -1.97
N GLU A 104 -11.06 10.57 -2.33
CA GLU A 104 -11.87 11.37 -1.40
C GLU A 104 -12.44 10.52 -0.26
N ASN A 105 -12.99 9.35 -0.60
CA ASN A 105 -13.57 8.46 0.40
C ASN A 105 -12.50 7.79 1.24
N TYR A 106 -11.34 7.43 0.66
CA TYR A 106 -10.24 6.86 1.41
C TYR A 106 -9.66 7.86 2.43
N ILE A 107 -9.47 9.14 2.06
CA ILE A 107 -9.01 10.18 3.01
C ILE A 107 -9.97 10.31 4.20
N THR A 108 -11.28 10.18 3.96
CA THR A 108 -12.28 10.20 5.03
C THR A 108 -12.24 8.93 5.88
N LEU A 109 -12.02 7.76 5.27
CA LEU A 109 -11.85 6.49 5.99
C LEU A 109 -10.63 6.54 6.93
N ASP A 110 -9.49 6.95 6.40
CA ASP A 110 -8.19 7.00 7.09
C ASP A 110 -8.24 7.86 8.36
N LYS A 111 -8.86 9.05 8.28
CA LYS A 111 -9.04 9.95 9.44
C LYS A 111 -9.77 9.31 10.63
N GLY A 112 -10.61 8.30 10.41
CA GLY A 112 -11.32 7.60 11.48
C GLY A 112 -10.64 6.35 11.99
N TYR A 113 -9.59 5.86 11.30
CA TYR A 113 -8.96 4.57 11.61
C TYR A 113 -8.40 4.50 13.04
N ASN A 114 -7.76 5.57 13.50
CA ASN A 114 -7.25 5.70 14.87
C ASN A 114 -8.14 6.58 15.77
N SER A 115 -9.34 6.94 15.33
CA SER A 115 -10.29 7.71 16.15
C SER A 115 -11.03 6.80 17.14
N PHE A 116 -11.54 7.38 18.24
CA PHE A 116 -12.39 6.63 19.16
C PHE A 116 -13.69 6.19 18.44
N PRO A 117 -14.16 4.93 18.60
CA PRO A 117 -15.23 4.34 17.79
C PRO A 117 -16.65 4.81 18.15
N THR A 118 -16.84 6.11 18.31
CA THR A 118 -18.12 6.74 18.65
C THR A 118 -19.01 6.84 17.40
N MET A 119 -20.12 6.10 17.38
CA MET A 119 -21.14 6.12 16.31
C MET A 119 -22.13 7.29 16.43
N ILE A 120 -21.63 8.50 16.68
CA ILE A 120 -22.45 9.72 16.76
C ILE A 120 -22.28 10.53 15.46
N PRO A 121 -23.37 11.04 14.85
CA PRO A 121 -23.28 11.91 13.68
C PRO A 121 -22.29 13.06 13.88
N GLY A 122 -21.39 13.26 12.91
CA GLY A 122 -20.37 14.32 12.95
C GLY A 122 -18.98 13.86 13.40
N THR A 123 -18.87 12.77 14.16
CA THR A 123 -17.56 12.22 14.58
C THR A 123 -16.76 11.66 13.40
N SER A 124 -15.44 11.60 13.54
CA SER A 124 -14.56 11.00 12.54
C SER A 124 -14.95 9.55 12.25
N TYR A 125 -15.14 8.73 13.30
CA TYR A 125 -15.51 7.32 13.14
C TYR A 125 -16.83 7.14 12.38
N PHE A 126 -17.87 7.94 12.69
CA PHE A 126 -19.15 7.87 11.99
C PHE A 126 -19.00 8.20 10.50
N LYS A 127 -18.23 9.25 10.16
CA LYS A 127 -17.93 9.64 8.78
C LYS A 127 -17.14 8.54 8.06
N SER A 128 -16.16 7.94 8.70
CA SER A 128 -15.34 6.87 8.12
C SER A 128 -16.13 5.59 7.88
N VAL A 129 -17.09 5.23 8.73
CA VAL A 129 -18.01 4.11 8.47
C VAL A 129 -18.86 4.36 7.21
N LYS A 130 -19.30 5.60 6.98
CA LYS A 130 -20.01 5.96 5.74
C LYS A 130 -19.09 5.90 4.52
N ALA A 131 -17.89 6.47 4.63
CA ALA A 131 -16.88 6.42 3.57
C ALA A 131 -16.49 4.99 3.21
N ARG A 132 -16.39 4.09 4.20
CA ARG A 132 -16.16 2.66 3.98
C ARG A 132 -17.25 2.00 3.14
N ARG A 133 -18.52 2.36 3.36
CA ARG A 133 -19.63 1.85 2.55
C ARG A 133 -19.54 2.38 1.12
N ARG A 134 -19.23 3.67 0.95
CA ARG A 134 -19.07 4.28 -0.37
C ARG A 134 -17.90 3.66 -1.15
N LEU A 135 -16.74 3.45 -0.52
CA LEU A 135 -15.62 2.71 -1.12
C LEU A 135 -16.04 1.31 -1.58
N GLY A 136 -16.81 0.58 -0.77
CA GLY A 136 -17.30 -0.74 -1.16
C GLY A 136 -18.23 -0.70 -2.38
N GLN A 137 -19.02 0.36 -2.56
CA GLN A 137 -19.85 0.56 -3.75
C GLN A 137 -18.99 0.85 -4.98
N ILE A 138 -18.05 1.80 -4.87
CA ILE A 138 -17.14 2.17 -5.97
C ILE A 138 -16.34 0.95 -6.44
N ILE A 139 -15.77 0.17 -5.52
CA ILE A 139 -15.02 -1.04 -5.87
C ILE A 139 -15.92 -2.07 -6.55
N ARG A 140 -17.18 -2.19 -6.13
CA ARG A 140 -18.16 -3.09 -6.77
C ARG A 140 -18.51 -2.63 -8.19
N GLU A 141 -18.65 -1.34 -8.42
CA GLU A 141 -18.85 -0.76 -9.76
C GLU A 141 -17.68 -1.14 -10.68
N ILE A 142 -16.43 -0.91 -10.22
CA ILE A 142 -15.21 -1.29 -10.95
C ILE A 142 -15.16 -2.81 -11.22
N MET A 143 -15.53 -3.63 -10.24
CA MET A 143 -15.59 -5.09 -10.39
C MET A 143 -16.59 -5.53 -11.47
N ASN A 144 -17.79 -4.94 -11.47
CA ASN A 144 -18.84 -5.27 -12.43
C ASN A 144 -18.40 -4.88 -13.85
N GLU A 145 -17.85 -3.67 -14.01
CA GLU A 145 -17.34 -3.20 -15.30
C GLU A 145 -16.25 -4.13 -15.86
N ARG A 146 -15.33 -4.60 -15.00
CA ARG A 146 -14.29 -5.55 -15.40
C ARG A 146 -14.85 -6.91 -15.82
N ARG A 147 -15.86 -7.41 -15.09
CA ARG A 147 -16.54 -8.68 -15.41
C ARG A 147 -17.25 -8.59 -16.75
N GLU A 148 -17.95 -7.49 -17.02
CA GLU A 148 -18.65 -7.23 -18.28
C GLU A 148 -17.68 -7.16 -19.46
N LYS A 149 -16.59 -6.41 -19.30
CA LYS A 149 -15.55 -6.24 -20.34
C LYS A 149 -14.63 -7.46 -20.51
N ARG A 150 -14.73 -8.47 -19.62
CA ARG A 150 -13.85 -9.66 -19.56
C ARG A 150 -12.35 -9.31 -19.58
N LEU A 151 -11.97 -8.25 -18.87
CA LEU A 151 -10.60 -7.79 -18.81
C LEU A 151 -9.79 -8.67 -17.86
N ALA A 152 -8.91 -9.51 -18.42
CA ALA A 152 -7.92 -10.25 -17.66
C ALA A 152 -6.68 -9.36 -17.45
N THR A 153 -6.45 -8.92 -16.22
CA THR A 153 -5.28 -8.12 -15.85
C THR A 153 -4.48 -8.80 -14.73
N ASN A 154 -3.17 -8.55 -14.71
CA ASN A 154 -2.26 -9.07 -13.68
C ASN A 154 -2.09 -8.08 -12.50
N ASP A 155 -3.10 -7.25 -12.25
CA ASP A 155 -3.20 -6.41 -11.05
C ASP A 155 -3.90 -7.17 -9.91
N LEU A 156 -3.90 -6.60 -8.70
CA LEU A 156 -4.48 -7.29 -7.54
C LEU A 156 -5.95 -7.64 -7.78
N LEU A 157 -6.75 -6.70 -8.29
CA LEU A 157 -8.17 -6.94 -8.49
C LEU A 157 -8.40 -8.06 -9.51
N GLY A 158 -7.59 -8.11 -10.58
CA GLY A 158 -7.58 -9.21 -11.54
C GLY A 158 -7.21 -10.55 -10.90
N CYS A 159 -6.17 -10.59 -10.06
CA CYS A 159 -5.81 -11.80 -9.32
C CYS A 159 -6.95 -12.29 -8.40
N LEU A 160 -7.63 -11.37 -7.71
CA LEU A 160 -8.74 -11.70 -6.82
C LEU A 160 -10.00 -12.16 -7.58
N LEU A 161 -10.35 -11.49 -8.69
CA LEU A 161 -11.51 -11.84 -9.52
C LEU A 161 -11.34 -13.17 -10.25
N ASN A 162 -10.12 -13.48 -10.70
CA ASN A 162 -9.82 -14.71 -11.43
C ASN A 162 -9.51 -15.90 -10.50
N PHE A 163 -9.45 -15.68 -9.19
CA PHE A 163 -9.22 -16.77 -8.25
C PHE A 163 -10.40 -17.74 -8.24
N ASN A 164 -10.09 -19.01 -8.44
CA ASN A 164 -11.05 -20.09 -8.36
C ASN A 164 -10.36 -21.39 -7.95
N GLU A 165 -10.27 -21.65 -6.66
CA GLU A 165 -9.76 -22.91 -6.12
C GLU A 165 -10.93 -23.87 -5.89
N ASP A 166 -10.87 -25.07 -6.45
CA ASP A 166 -11.92 -26.10 -6.34
C ASP A 166 -13.36 -25.60 -6.65
N LYS A 167 -13.50 -24.77 -7.68
CA LYS A 167 -14.78 -24.14 -8.09
C LYS A 167 -15.35 -23.18 -7.04
N LYS A 168 -14.55 -22.67 -6.11
CA LYS A 168 -14.93 -21.69 -5.10
C LYS A 168 -14.25 -20.34 -5.38
N PRO A 169 -14.93 -19.43 -6.11
CA PRO A 169 -14.45 -18.05 -6.25
C PRO A 169 -14.57 -17.29 -4.92
N LEU A 170 -13.85 -16.17 -4.80
CA LEU A 170 -14.05 -15.24 -3.69
C LEU A 170 -15.42 -14.54 -3.83
N SER A 171 -16.08 -14.30 -2.70
CA SER A 171 -17.26 -13.44 -2.68
C SER A 171 -16.88 -11.98 -2.92
N ASP A 172 -17.83 -11.18 -3.39
CA ASP A 172 -17.58 -9.75 -3.63
C ASP A 172 -17.09 -9.03 -2.37
N ASP A 173 -17.66 -9.35 -1.22
CA ASP A 173 -17.28 -8.74 0.05
C ASP A 173 -15.85 -9.15 0.47
N GLN A 174 -15.44 -10.39 0.20
CA GLN A 174 -14.06 -10.82 0.40
C GLN A 174 -13.09 -10.04 -0.49
N ILE A 175 -13.45 -9.79 -1.75
CA ILE A 175 -12.61 -9.01 -2.68
C ILE A 175 -12.52 -7.56 -2.20
N ILE A 176 -13.65 -6.93 -1.89
CA ILE A 176 -13.73 -5.52 -1.44
C ILE A 176 -12.91 -5.31 -0.16
N ASP A 177 -13.08 -6.17 0.84
CA ASP A 177 -12.35 -6.08 2.11
C ASP A 177 -10.83 -6.18 1.89
N ASN A 178 -10.38 -7.08 1.02
CA ASN A 178 -8.96 -7.24 0.72
C ASN A 178 -8.38 -6.09 -0.12
N VAL A 179 -9.15 -5.55 -1.06
CA VAL A 179 -8.77 -4.34 -1.82
C VAL A 179 -8.57 -3.16 -0.88
N ILE A 180 -9.54 -2.89 0.00
CA ILE A 180 -9.44 -1.80 0.98
C ILE A 180 -8.29 -2.05 1.96
N GLY A 181 -8.09 -3.30 2.35
CA GLY A 181 -6.96 -3.69 3.17
C GLY A 181 -5.60 -3.38 2.53
N VAL A 182 -5.41 -3.70 1.25
CA VAL A 182 -4.14 -3.40 0.56
C VAL A 182 -3.96 -1.89 0.33
N LEU A 183 -5.03 -1.14 -0.02
CA LEU A 183 -4.98 0.33 -0.08
C LEU A 183 -4.46 0.91 1.25
N PHE A 184 -5.03 0.44 2.37
CA PHE A 184 -4.65 0.88 3.70
C PHE A 184 -3.17 0.58 4.02
N ALA A 185 -2.72 -0.66 3.77
CA ALA A 185 -1.34 -1.04 4.08
C ALA A 185 -0.30 -0.31 3.22
N ALA A 186 -0.62 -0.02 1.96
CA ALA A 186 0.34 0.51 1.00
C ALA A 186 0.63 2.01 1.18
N GLN A 187 -0.33 2.80 1.64
CA GLN A 187 -0.17 4.26 1.66
C GLN A 187 0.73 4.74 2.81
N ASP A 188 0.26 4.60 4.05
CA ASP A 188 0.91 5.24 5.21
C ASP A 188 2.31 4.70 5.48
N THR A 189 2.53 3.41 5.26
CA THR A 189 3.83 2.78 5.51
C THR A 189 4.90 3.30 4.55
N ALA A 190 4.61 3.33 3.25
CA ALA A 190 5.52 3.83 2.23
C ALA A 190 5.71 5.35 2.34
N ALA A 191 4.65 6.11 2.62
CA ALA A 191 4.74 7.57 2.78
C ALA A 191 5.61 7.95 3.98
N SER A 192 5.42 7.25 5.12
CA SER A 192 6.24 7.45 6.31
C SER A 192 7.69 7.10 6.04
N MET A 193 7.94 5.98 5.35
CA MET A 193 9.27 5.54 4.99
C MET A 193 10.01 6.58 4.14
N MET A 194 9.38 7.07 3.07
CA MET A 194 9.97 8.11 2.21
C MET A 194 10.17 9.44 2.94
N THR A 195 9.27 9.79 3.86
CA THR A 195 9.43 10.99 4.70
C THR A 195 10.68 10.89 5.58
N TRP A 196 10.91 9.72 6.19
CA TRP A 196 12.11 9.48 6.99
C TRP A 196 13.38 9.43 6.15
N ILE A 197 13.35 8.83 4.95
CA ILE A 197 14.48 8.89 4.02
C ILE A 197 14.83 10.35 3.73
N LEU A 198 13.85 11.18 3.37
CA LEU A 198 14.07 12.61 3.10
C LEU A 198 14.66 13.33 4.32
N LYS A 199 14.15 13.05 5.53
CA LYS A 199 14.70 13.62 6.77
C LYS A 199 16.16 13.22 6.99
N TYR A 200 16.52 11.95 6.79
CA TYR A 200 17.88 11.49 7.03
C TYR A 200 18.86 12.00 5.97
N ILE A 201 18.51 11.98 4.69
CA ILE A 201 19.43 12.44 3.64
C ILE A 201 19.68 13.95 3.71
N THR A 202 18.72 14.75 4.23
CA THR A 202 18.95 16.19 4.45
C THR A 202 19.84 16.47 5.66
N ASP A 203 19.83 15.60 6.68
CA ASP A 203 20.75 15.72 7.82
C ASP A 203 22.19 15.29 7.46
N TYR A 204 22.34 14.27 6.58
CA TYR A 204 23.64 13.70 6.21
C TYR A 204 24.06 14.09 4.78
N HIS A 205 24.67 15.27 4.65
CA HIS A 205 25.04 15.86 3.35
C HIS A 205 25.93 14.96 2.46
N ASN A 206 26.89 14.23 3.05
CA ASN A 206 27.74 13.30 2.28
C ASN A 206 26.90 12.18 1.65
N LEU A 207 25.91 11.67 2.38
CA LEU A 207 25.00 10.64 1.88
C LEU A 207 24.14 11.16 0.74
N LEU A 208 23.66 12.41 0.82
CA LEU A 208 22.94 13.05 -0.27
C LEU A 208 23.82 13.16 -1.54
N GLN A 209 25.09 13.54 -1.40
CA GLN A 209 26.03 13.60 -2.53
C GLN A 209 26.29 12.23 -3.16
N ASP A 210 26.41 11.18 -2.35
CA ASP A 210 26.59 9.81 -2.84
C ASP A 210 25.36 9.32 -3.62
N ILE A 211 24.14 9.56 -3.09
CA ILE A 211 22.89 9.26 -3.79
C ILE A 211 22.80 10.07 -5.08
N GLN A 212 23.09 11.37 -5.05
CA GLN A 212 23.04 12.22 -6.25
C GLN A 212 24.01 11.74 -7.33
N SER A 213 25.21 11.31 -6.95
CA SER A 213 26.20 10.74 -7.87
C SER A 213 25.69 9.44 -8.50
N GLU A 214 25.12 8.54 -7.70
CA GLU A 214 24.48 7.30 -8.15
C GLU A 214 23.33 7.57 -9.14
N GLN A 215 22.40 8.48 -8.79
CA GLN A 215 21.24 8.80 -9.63
C GLN A 215 21.63 9.57 -10.89
N MET A 216 22.66 10.43 -10.84
CA MET A 216 23.15 11.19 -12.00
C MET A 216 23.80 10.28 -13.05
N ALA A 217 24.49 9.23 -12.63
CA ALA A 217 25.03 8.23 -13.56
C ALA A 217 23.90 7.53 -14.34
N ILE A 218 22.83 7.15 -13.66
CA ILE A 218 21.64 6.53 -14.27
C ILE A 218 20.92 7.53 -15.20
N TYR A 219 20.75 8.77 -14.75
CA TYR A 219 20.13 9.84 -15.54
C TYR A 219 20.85 10.06 -16.88
N LYS A 220 22.19 10.16 -16.86
CA LYS A 220 23.02 10.29 -18.07
C LYS A 220 22.92 9.06 -18.96
N ALA A 221 22.97 7.87 -18.36
CA ALA A 221 22.79 6.62 -19.09
C ALA A 221 21.42 6.57 -19.78
N ASN A 222 20.39 7.20 -19.23
CA ASN A 222 19.04 7.24 -19.79
C ASN A 222 18.77 8.39 -20.77
N ASP A 223 19.80 8.84 -21.51
CA ASP A 223 19.71 9.98 -22.43
C ASP A 223 19.13 11.22 -21.73
N ASN A 224 19.72 11.55 -20.58
CA ASN A 224 19.30 12.66 -19.73
C ASN A 224 17.80 12.56 -19.37
N GLY A 225 17.38 11.38 -18.91
CA GLY A 225 16.02 11.14 -18.41
C GLY A 225 14.92 10.96 -19.47
N LYS A 226 15.27 10.91 -20.76
CA LYS A 226 14.32 10.62 -21.85
C LYS A 226 13.91 9.15 -21.92
N ARG A 227 14.75 8.24 -21.44
CA ARG A 227 14.42 6.81 -21.34
C ARG A 227 13.95 6.48 -19.91
N PRO A 228 12.94 5.61 -19.76
CA PRO A 228 12.46 5.21 -18.45
C PRO A 228 13.51 4.39 -17.68
N LEU A 229 13.37 4.37 -16.36
CA LEU A 229 14.14 3.49 -15.49
C LEU A 229 13.91 2.03 -15.87
N THR A 230 14.98 1.25 -15.84
CA THR A 230 14.92 -0.21 -16.05
C THR A 230 15.06 -0.95 -14.72
N TRP A 231 14.56 -2.19 -14.69
CA TRP A 231 14.74 -3.06 -13.52
C TRP A 231 16.21 -3.29 -13.16
N THR A 232 17.08 -3.41 -14.16
CA THR A 232 18.52 -3.58 -13.94
C THR A 232 19.11 -2.37 -13.22
N GLN A 233 18.78 -1.16 -13.67
CA GLN A 233 19.25 0.08 -13.04
C GLN A 233 18.77 0.22 -11.59
N ILE A 234 17.51 -0.13 -11.30
CA ILE A 234 16.99 -0.10 -9.92
C ILE A 234 17.81 -1.02 -9.01
N LYS A 235 18.22 -2.21 -9.48
CA LYS A 235 19.08 -3.11 -8.70
C LYS A 235 20.50 -2.58 -8.50
N GLU A 236 20.97 -1.71 -9.39
CA GLU A 236 22.30 -1.09 -9.33
C GLU A 236 22.34 0.13 -8.38
N MET A 237 21.19 0.60 -7.88
CA MET A 237 21.09 1.69 -6.89
C MET A 237 21.50 1.24 -5.48
N THR A 238 22.74 0.78 -5.33
CA THR A 238 23.27 0.17 -4.10
C THR A 238 23.29 1.11 -2.90
N VAL A 239 23.64 2.40 -3.09
CA VAL A 239 23.66 3.42 -2.04
C VAL A 239 22.23 3.71 -1.62
N THR A 240 21.35 4.01 -2.58
CA THR A 240 19.92 4.26 -2.31
C THR A 240 19.28 3.09 -1.56
N HIS A 241 19.58 1.84 -1.96
CA HIS A 241 19.08 0.64 -1.27
C HIS A 241 19.57 0.53 0.18
N LYS A 242 20.86 0.79 0.44
CA LYS A 242 21.40 0.83 1.82
C LYS A 242 20.70 1.89 2.67
N VAL A 243 20.45 3.07 2.10
CA VAL A 243 19.73 4.15 2.80
C VAL A 243 18.30 3.77 3.11
N MET A 244 17.59 3.09 2.19
CA MET A 244 16.27 2.54 2.47
C MET A 244 16.32 1.53 3.62
N LEU A 245 17.26 0.58 3.62
CA LEU A 245 17.35 -0.40 4.71
C LEU A 245 17.67 0.25 6.06
N GLU A 246 18.60 1.21 6.08
CA GLU A 246 18.99 1.90 7.31
C GLU A 246 17.88 2.82 7.84
N SER A 247 17.15 3.47 6.93
CA SER A 247 15.99 4.28 7.30
C SER A 247 14.87 3.42 7.92
N LEU A 248 14.63 2.20 7.40
CA LEU A 248 13.68 1.24 8.00
C LEU A 248 14.13 0.84 9.40
N ARG A 249 15.43 0.58 9.59
CA ARG A 249 16.02 0.21 10.88
C ARG A 249 15.87 1.32 11.92
N MET A 250 16.11 2.57 11.52
CA MET A 250 16.09 3.72 12.44
C MET A 250 14.68 4.22 12.74
N ALA A 251 13.81 4.32 11.73
CA ALA A 251 12.51 4.97 11.87
C ALA A 251 11.42 4.10 12.51
N SER A 252 11.58 2.76 12.50
CA SER A 252 10.61 1.82 13.07
C SER A 252 9.14 2.13 12.68
N ILE A 253 8.89 2.22 11.37
CA ILE A 253 7.61 2.62 10.75
C ILE A 253 6.41 1.87 11.34
N ILE A 254 6.58 0.57 11.63
CA ILE A 254 5.62 -0.23 12.39
C ILE A 254 6.31 -0.65 13.68
N SER A 255 5.99 0.03 14.78
CA SER A 255 6.71 -0.14 16.05
C SER A 255 6.40 -1.46 16.78
N PHE A 256 5.19 -2.00 16.61
CA PHE A 256 4.79 -3.28 17.19
C PHE A 256 3.62 -3.91 16.43
N THR A 257 3.40 -5.21 16.67
CA THR A 257 2.26 -5.94 16.14
C THR A 257 1.41 -6.49 17.28
N TYR A 258 0.11 -6.56 17.07
CA TYR A 258 -0.83 -7.09 18.06
C TYR A 258 -0.97 -8.60 17.89
N ARG A 259 -0.82 -9.32 19.00
CA ARG A 259 -1.03 -10.78 19.07
C ARG A 259 -1.80 -11.13 20.33
N GLU A 260 -2.64 -12.15 20.22
CA GLU A 260 -3.38 -12.76 21.33
C GLU A 260 -2.87 -14.18 21.51
N ALA A 261 -2.51 -14.55 22.74
CA ALA A 261 -2.18 -15.92 23.08
C ALA A 261 -3.45 -16.78 22.99
N VAL A 262 -3.37 -17.94 22.33
CA VAL A 262 -4.53 -18.86 22.20
C VAL A 262 -4.62 -19.88 23.32
N GLU A 263 -3.55 -19.99 24.10
CA GLU A 263 -3.41 -20.79 25.31
C GLU A 263 -2.39 -20.12 26.25
N ASP A 264 -2.26 -20.62 27.47
CA ASP A 264 -1.27 -20.09 28.42
C ASP A 264 0.15 -20.34 27.91
N VAL A 265 0.97 -19.29 27.88
CA VAL A 265 2.36 -19.36 27.39
C VAL A 265 3.31 -18.90 28.49
N VAL A 266 4.22 -19.79 28.91
CA VAL A 266 5.37 -19.44 29.76
C VAL A 266 6.54 -19.05 28.88
N TYR A 267 7.10 -17.87 29.12
CA TYR A 267 8.26 -17.35 28.40
C TYR A 267 9.36 -16.96 29.39
N ASP A 268 10.57 -17.47 29.19
CA ASP A 268 11.71 -17.30 30.12
C ASP A 268 11.44 -17.71 31.58
N GLY A 269 10.60 -18.73 31.77
CA GLY A 269 10.33 -19.31 33.10
C GLY A 269 9.46 -18.43 34.00
N LYS A 270 8.79 -17.43 33.44
CA LYS A 270 7.81 -16.57 34.09
C LYS A 270 6.50 -16.56 33.30
#